data_AF-A0A958AK24-F1
#
_entry.id   AF-A0A958AK24-F1
#
_cell.length_a   1.000
_cell.length_b   1.000
_cell.length_c   1.000
_cell.angle_alpha   90.00
_cell.angle_beta   90.00
_cell.angle_gamma   90.00
#
_symmetry.space_group_name_H-M   'P 1'
#
loop_
_entity.id
_entity.type
_entity.pdbx_description
1 polymer ?
#
loop_
_entity_poly.entity_id
_entity_poly.type
_entity_poly.pdbx_seq_one_letter_code
_entity_poly.pdbx_strand_id
1 'polypeptide(L)'
;ETKSVVAAASGSVYHSGEVRTTGSYNINPLKWGAGTEVISSFGFRLEASLTGSIQAIWDPEQEELAKVESAQALRQIINEAEIIGANSAATIKTFLLQTAELAIEFEIQLKEMNRLFSEHNDLVAQYNHYLTLREQARADLIDSNLTNPAFRLLRDQSTLEAGRSIEVAAQFAYLTAKALEAEFLIRYPNLNAIFMARTADDVDNFLNDLEAFRVAIGSPGERNRYPYQLSVAKDLFGLSDANLDPAGTMTPTARAQLRFEGFQALLQRSAITDTVSGQIIGFAIPFGTTLLDNQIFSPNIWNNRIAGVGLPADVPGTQGIMINVLTRQFGDIGTPEVQLIHDGHAAYRTVNGQLVEYVPENARLAGFATPPGFESRSKTATILSSVNGNGRGVASSALFNRSVATSNWTLRIDLRSPFNSKLDLRQLEDIEINMDTTGIALAGNLQAAHADAAQLQADFIQSTASNLGGNN
;
A
#
# COMPACT_ATOMS: atom_id res chain seq x y z
N GLU A 1 43.23 -80.62 -12.97
CA GLU A 1 43.18 -79.78 -11.76
C GLU A 1 41.82 -79.10 -11.69
N THR A 2 41.01 -79.43 -10.69
CA THR A 2 39.71 -78.80 -10.44
C THR A 2 39.97 -77.39 -9.89
N LYS A 3 39.67 -76.33 -10.66
CA LYS A 3 39.78 -74.94 -10.17
C LYS A 3 38.39 -74.38 -9.91
N SER A 4 38.27 -73.76 -8.74
CA SER A 4 37.06 -73.44 -7.99
C SER A 4 36.22 -72.32 -8.60
N VAL A 5 34.89 -72.51 -8.58
CA VAL A 5 33.91 -71.42 -8.65
C VAL A 5 33.98 -70.64 -7.34
N VAL A 6 34.47 -69.40 -7.36
CA VAL A 6 34.36 -68.49 -6.22
C VAL A 6 33.18 -67.57 -6.49
N ALA A 7 32.08 -67.81 -5.78
CA ALA A 7 30.96 -66.88 -5.74
C ALA A 7 31.31 -65.75 -4.77
N ALA A 8 31.59 -64.55 -5.29
CA ALA A 8 31.68 -63.35 -4.47
C ALA A 8 30.27 -62.77 -4.32
N ALA A 9 29.73 -62.80 -3.10
CA ALA A 9 28.48 -62.16 -2.74
C ALA A 9 28.78 -60.85 -2.00
N SER A 10 28.36 -59.72 -2.56
CA SER A 10 28.30 -58.46 -1.81
C SER A 10 26.84 -58.18 -1.44
N GLY A 11 26.54 -58.23 -0.15
CA GLY A 11 25.24 -57.82 0.37
C GLY A 11 25.31 -56.39 0.91
N SER A 12 24.42 -55.52 0.46
CA SER A 12 24.14 -54.24 1.13
C SER A 12 22.81 -54.35 1.86
N VAL A 13 22.84 -54.27 3.18
CA VAL A 13 21.62 -54.24 4.01
C VAL A 13 21.21 -52.79 4.20
N TYR A 14 20.09 -52.40 3.59
CA TYR A 14 19.53 -51.06 3.77
C TYR A 14 18.54 -51.06 4.95
N HIS A 15 18.76 -50.16 5.89
CA HIS A 15 17.84 -49.89 6.99
C HIS A 15 17.21 -48.52 6.73
N SER A 16 15.97 -48.47 6.23
CA SER A 16 15.21 -47.21 6.21
C SER A 16 14.06 -47.33 7.22
N GLY A 17 14.13 -46.54 8.28
CA GLY A 17 13.00 -46.31 9.17
C GLY A 17 12.19 -45.13 8.66
N GLU A 18 10.93 -45.35 8.28
CA GLU A 18 10.02 -44.25 8.01
C GLU A 18 9.21 -43.96 9.27
N VAL A 19 9.45 -42.80 9.89
CA VAL A 19 8.65 -42.31 11.00
C VAL A 19 7.57 -41.41 10.42
N ARG A 20 6.35 -41.93 10.34
CA ARG A 20 5.19 -41.13 9.94
C ARG A 20 4.43 -40.72 11.18
N THR A 21 4.57 -39.45 11.56
CA THR A 21 3.80 -38.81 12.61
C THR A 21 2.61 -38.09 11.98
N THR A 22 1.41 -38.60 12.22
CA THR A 22 0.17 -37.91 11.80
C THR A 22 -0.52 -37.41 13.06
N GLY A 23 -0.58 -36.09 13.23
CA GLY A 23 -1.35 -35.45 14.30
C GLY A 23 -2.70 -35.00 13.77
N SER A 24 -3.79 -35.47 14.37
CA SER A 24 -5.13 -34.95 14.08
C SER A 24 -5.66 -34.21 15.30
N TYR A 25 -6.10 -32.98 15.08
CA TYR A 25 -6.78 -32.17 16.10
C TYR A 25 -8.28 -32.30 15.90
N ASN A 26 -8.98 -32.81 16.92
CA ASN A 26 -10.43 -32.87 16.90
C ASN A 26 -10.99 -31.95 17.98
N ILE A 27 -11.72 -30.92 17.56
CA ILE A 27 -12.42 -30.01 18.47
C ILE A 27 -13.86 -30.49 18.54
N ASN A 28 -14.23 -31.12 19.66
CA ASN A 28 -15.60 -31.53 19.91
C ASN A 28 -16.37 -30.35 20.55
N PRO A 29 -17.36 -29.75 19.87
CA PRO A 29 -18.05 -28.56 20.39
C PRO A 29 -18.95 -28.82 21.61
N LEU A 30 -19.17 -30.08 22.01
CA LEU A 30 -20.00 -30.45 23.16
C LEU A 30 -19.20 -31.00 24.36
N LYS A 31 -17.87 -31.11 24.25
CA LYS A 31 -17.00 -31.43 25.38
C LYS A 31 -15.78 -30.50 25.33
N TRP A 32 -15.64 -29.63 26.33
CA TRP A 32 -14.46 -28.77 26.49
C TRP A 32 -13.24 -29.62 26.80
N GLY A 33 -12.54 -30.06 25.75
CA GLY A 33 -11.28 -30.79 25.84
C GLY A 33 -10.71 -31.01 24.45
N ALA A 34 -9.53 -30.46 24.20
CA ALA A 34 -8.75 -30.77 23.00
C ALA A 34 -8.08 -32.14 23.20
N GLY A 35 -8.50 -33.13 22.42
CA GLY A 35 -7.82 -34.42 22.35
C GLY A 35 -6.77 -34.39 21.25
N THR A 36 -5.52 -34.66 21.59
CA THR A 36 -4.45 -34.88 20.61
C THR A 36 -4.27 -36.39 20.46
N GLU A 37 -4.55 -36.93 19.29
CA GLU A 37 -4.20 -38.33 18.97
C GLU A 37 -2.95 -38.31 18.10
N VAL A 38 -1.87 -38.93 18.62
CA VAL A 38 -0.61 -39.09 17.91
C VAL A 38 -0.52 -40.55 17.51
N ILE A 39 -0.77 -40.84 16.23
CA ILE A 39 -0.53 -42.16 15.68
C ILE A 39 0.88 -42.15 15.09
N SER A 40 1.77 -42.92 15.72
CA SER A 40 3.11 -43.20 15.20
C SER A 40 3.13 -44.62 14.67
N SER A 41 3.28 -44.76 13.35
CA SER A 41 3.49 -46.07 12.72
C SER A 41 4.96 -46.26 12.44
N PHE A 42 5.57 -47.28 13.04
CA PHE A 42 6.94 -47.69 12.75
C PHE A 42 6.92 -48.79 11.69
N GLY A 43 7.23 -48.42 10.45
CA GLY A 43 7.41 -49.38 9.36
C GLY A 43 8.88 -49.72 9.22
N PHE A 44 9.23 -51.01 9.36
CA PHE A 44 10.55 -51.51 8.99
C PHE A 44 10.41 -52.28 7.68
N ARG A 45 11.09 -51.82 6.64
CA ARG A 45 11.18 -52.56 5.38
C ARG A 45 12.58 -53.16 5.27
N LEU A 46 12.65 -54.49 5.35
CA LEU A 46 13.87 -55.25 5.10
C LEU A 46 13.89 -55.63 3.62
N GLU A 47 14.75 -54.97 2.85
CA GLU A 47 15.10 -55.40 1.49
C GLU A 47 16.55 -55.90 1.51
N ALA A 48 16.72 -57.20 1.34
CA ALA A 48 18.02 -57.83 1.17
C ALA A 48 18.16 -58.24 -0.30
N SER A 49 19.12 -57.64 -0.98
CA SER A 49 19.55 -58.07 -2.31
C SER A 49 20.88 -58.80 -2.17
N LEU A 50 20.89 -60.06 -2.58
CA LEU A 50 22.10 -60.86 -2.71
C LEU A 50 22.39 -61.00 -4.19
N THR A 51 23.42 -60.29 -4.66
CA THR A 51 23.86 -60.37 -6.05
C THR A 51 25.25 -60.97 -6.07
N GLY A 52 25.39 -62.13 -6.70
CA GLY A 52 26.65 -62.82 -6.88
C GLY A 52 27.24 -62.46 -8.25
N SER A 53 28.56 -62.40 -8.34
CA SER A 53 29.25 -62.47 -9.64
C SER A 53 29.96 -63.82 -9.73
N ILE A 54 29.98 -64.39 -10.93
CA ILE A 54 30.73 -65.64 -11.19
C ILE A 54 31.99 -65.24 -11.94
N GLN A 55 33.15 -65.45 -11.33
CA GLN A 55 34.44 -65.38 -12.00
C GLN A 55 34.88 -66.78 -12.39
N ALA A 56 34.80 -67.11 -13.67
CA ALA A 56 35.52 -68.23 -14.25
C ALA A 56 36.86 -67.69 -14.77
N ILE A 57 37.96 -67.92 -14.03
CA ILE A 57 39.30 -67.73 -14.59
C ILE A 57 39.60 -68.97 -15.42
N TRP A 58 39.23 -68.93 -16.70
CA TRP A 58 39.79 -69.82 -17.70
C TRP A 58 40.44 -68.97 -18.78
N ASP A 59 41.77 -69.00 -18.82
CA ASP A 59 42.62 -68.28 -19.75
C ASP A 59 42.83 -69.16 -21.00
N PRO A 60 42.14 -68.90 -22.13
CA PRO A 60 42.11 -69.82 -23.26
C PRO A 60 43.34 -69.67 -24.18
N GLU A 61 44.06 -68.55 -24.13
CA GLU A 61 44.95 -68.16 -25.23
C GLU A 61 46.30 -68.90 -25.25
N GLN A 62 46.73 -69.54 -24.15
CA GLN A 62 48.02 -70.26 -24.12
C GLN A 62 47.94 -71.79 -24.23
N GLU A 63 46.76 -72.40 -24.09
CA GLU A 63 46.60 -73.87 -24.20
C GLU A 63 45.66 -74.31 -25.35
N GLU A 64 44.77 -73.45 -25.85
CA GLU A 64 43.79 -73.81 -26.90
C GLU A 64 44.38 -73.89 -28.30
N LEU A 65 45.33 -73.04 -28.69
CA LEU A 65 45.89 -73.07 -30.05
C LEU A 65 46.63 -74.38 -30.33
N ALA A 66 47.36 -74.90 -29.33
CA ALA A 66 48.06 -76.17 -29.42
C ALA A 66 47.10 -77.38 -29.44
N LYS A 67 45.95 -77.30 -28.77
CA LYS A 67 45.00 -78.42 -28.68
C LYS A 67 44.02 -78.48 -29.86
N VAL A 68 43.56 -77.34 -30.38
CA VAL A 68 42.69 -77.29 -31.57
C VAL A 68 43.47 -77.68 -32.82
N GLU A 69 44.71 -77.20 -32.98
CA GLU A 69 45.61 -77.72 -34.01
C GLU A 69 45.85 -79.21 -33.77
N SER A 70 46.06 -79.67 -32.52
CA SER A 70 46.26 -81.10 -32.25
C SER A 70 45.05 -81.96 -32.54
N ALA A 71 43.81 -81.50 -32.31
CA ALA A 71 42.59 -82.29 -32.48
C ALA A 71 42.12 -82.32 -33.94
N GLN A 72 42.25 -81.20 -34.67
CA GLN A 72 42.08 -81.17 -36.12
C GLN A 72 43.20 -81.95 -36.81
N ALA A 73 44.44 -81.83 -36.35
CA ALA A 73 45.56 -82.66 -36.80
C ALA A 73 45.35 -84.14 -36.45
N LEU A 74 44.80 -84.47 -35.28
CA LEU A 74 44.47 -85.86 -34.93
C LEU A 74 43.41 -86.40 -35.90
N ARG A 75 42.35 -85.63 -36.18
CA ARG A 75 41.33 -86.00 -37.17
C ARG A 75 41.94 -86.21 -38.57
N GLN A 76 42.87 -85.36 -38.99
CA GLN A 76 43.61 -85.54 -40.25
C GLN A 76 44.51 -86.77 -40.22
N ILE A 77 45.33 -86.95 -39.18
CA ILE A 77 46.23 -88.09 -38.98
C ILE A 77 45.45 -89.40 -38.93
N ILE A 78 44.28 -89.44 -38.29
CA ILE A 78 43.40 -90.61 -38.23
C ILE A 78 42.75 -90.91 -39.60
N ASN A 79 42.44 -89.86 -40.38
CA ASN A 79 41.95 -90.02 -41.73
C ASN A 79 43.02 -90.54 -42.69
N GLU A 80 44.27 -90.14 -42.49
CA GLU A 80 45.44 -90.51 -43.30
C GLU A 80 46.17 -91.78 -42.84
N ALA A 81 45.98 -92.23 -41.59
CA ALA A 81 46.63 -93.42 -41.06
C ALA A 81 46.03 -94.70 -41.67
N GLU A 82 46.81 -95.34 -42.55
CA GLU A 82 46.54 -96.69 -43.07
C GLU A 82 46.95 -97.73 -42.02
N ILE A 83 45.98 -98.36 -41.36
CA ILE A 83 46.23 -99.35 -40.31
C ILE A 83 46.00 -100.76 -40.88
N ILE A 84 47.06 -101.57 -40.90
CA ILE A 84 47.07 -102.95 -41.39
C ILE A 84 46.22 -103.83 -40.45
N GLY A 85 45.01 -104.21 -40.89
CA GLY A 85 44.10 -105.13 -40.18
C GLY A 85 42.62 -104.72 -40.29
N ALA A 86 41.91 -105.28 -41.28
CA ALA A 86 40.63 -104.73 -41.77
C ALA A 86 39.46 -104.62 -40.77
N ASN A 87 39.39 -105.46 -39.71
CA ASN A 87 38.24 -105.46 -38.78
C ASN A 87 38.48 -104.74 -37.44
N SER A 88 39.72 -104.63 -36.95
CA SER A 88 40.05 -103.91 -35.70
C SER A 88 40.39 -102.44 -35.94
N ALA A 89 40.91 -102.09 -37.12
CA ALA A 89 41.26 -100.73 -37.50
C ALA A 89 40.03 -99.80 -37.59
N ALA A 90 38.91 -100.28 -38.13
CA ALA A 90 37.68 -99.50 -38.24
C ALA A 90 37.11 -99.13 -36.86
N THR A 91 37.16 -100.04 -35.90
CA THR A 91 36.67 -99.80 -34.52
C THR A 91 37.54 -98.79 -33.78
N ILE A 92 38.87 -98.89 -33.91
CA ILE A 92 39.80 -97.91 -33.30
C ILE A 92 39.61 -96.53 -33.93
N LYS A 93 39.46 -96.44 -35.26
CA LYS A 93 39.19 -95.20 -35.96
C LYS A 93 37.88 -94.54 -35.51
N THR A 94 36.82 -95.34 -35.33
CA THR A 94 35.55 -94.86 -34.78
C THR A 94 35.68 -94.34 -33.35
N PHE A 95 36.39 -95.05 -32.46
CA PHE A 95 36.59 -94.57 -31.09
C PHE A 95 37.42 -93.29 -31.02
N LEU A 96 38.44 -93.16 -31.86
CA LEU A 96 39.24 -91.93 -31.92
C LEU A 96 38.43 -90.76 -32.49
N LEU A 97 37.59 -91.00 -33.50
CA LEU A 97 36.68 -89.99 -34.04
C LEU A 97 35.66 -89.54 -32.98
N GLN A 98 35.05 -90.49 -32.26
CA GLN A 98 34.12 -90.20 -31.15
C GLN A 98 34.80 -89.42 -30.02
N THR A 99 36.07 -89.73 -29.72
CA THR A 99 36.83 -88.99 -28.69
C THR A 99 37.13 -87.56 -29.15
N ALA A 100 37.48 -87.36 -30.43
CA ALA A 100 37.68 -86.04 -31.01
C ALA A 100 36.39 -85.22 -31.07
N GLU A 101 35.26 -85.85 -31.40
CA GLU A 101 33.93 -85.22 -31.40
C GLU A 101 33.52 -84.80 -29.99
N LEU A 102 33.71 -85.67 -28.99
CA LEU A 102 33.43 -85.35 -27.59
C LEU A 102 34.31 -84.19 -27.08
N ALA A 103 35.58 -84.12 -27.50
CA ALA A 103 36.46 -83.01 -27.14
C ALA A 103 35.97 -81.67 -27.73
N ILE A 104 35.50 -81.67 -28.98
CA ILE A 104 34.91 -80.49 -29.63
C ILE A 104 33.60 -80.08 -28.93
N GLU A 105 32.72 -81.04 -28.63
CA GLU A 105 31.47 -80.77 -27.92
C GLU A 105 31.72 -80.18 -26.52
N PHE A 106 32.72 -80.70 -25.81
CA PHE A 106 33.11 -80.17 -24.50
C PHE A 106 33.57 -78.71 -24.58
N GLU A 107 34.35 -78.34 -25.60
CA GLU A 107 34.79 -76.96 -25.84
C GLU A 107 33.63 -76.03 -26.20
N ILE A 108 32.70 -76.49 -27.04
CA ILE A 108 31.48 -75.74 -27.37
C ILE A 108 30.66 -75.47 -26.10
N GLN A 109 30.50 -76.46 -25.24
CA GLN A 109 29.79 -76.30 -23.96
C GLN A 109 30.51 -75.37 -23.00
N LEU A 110 31.85 -75.38 -22.96
CA LEU A 110 32.63 -74.42 -22.17
C LEU A 110 32.46 -72.98 -22.67
N LYS A 111 32.50 -72.77 -23.98
CA LYS A 111 32.25 -71.45 -24.60
C LYS A 111 30.84 -70.94 -24.31
N GLU A 112 29.85 -71.82 -24.39
CA GLU A 112 28.46 -71.50 -24.05
C GLU A 112 28.29 -71.17 -22.55
N MET A 113 28.95 -71.91 -21.67
CA MET A 113 28.96 -71.62 -20.24
C MET A 113 29.59 -70.25 -19.93
N ASN A 114 30.70 -69.91 -20.58
CA ASN A 114 31.35 -68.60 -20.43
C ASN A 114 30.45 -67.46 -20.95
N ARG A 115 29.75 -67.68 -22.07
CA ARG A 115 28.74 -66.75 -22.61
C ARG A 115 27.65 -66.49 -21.58
N LEU A 116 27.08 -67.54 -21.00
CA LEU A 116 26.05 -67.44 -19.96
C LEU A 116 26.55 -66.72 -18.70
N PHE A 117 27.80 -66.93 -18.29
CA PHE A 117 28.38 -66.19 -17.16
C PHE A 117 28.56 -64.70 -17.47
N SER A 118 28.97 -64.35 -18.69
CA SER A 118 29.04 -62.95 -19.11
C SER A 118 27.65 -62.29 -19.11
N GLU A 119 26.65 -62.95 -19.70
CA GLU A 119 25.26 -62.46 -19.70
C GLU A 119 24.71 -62.28 -18.28
N HIS A 120 24.99 -63.23 -17.40
CA HIS A 120 24.60 -63.12 -15.99
C HIS A 120 25.27 -61.90 -15.31
N ASN A 121 26.58 -61.72 -15.50
CA ASN A 121 27.30 -60.60 -14.91
C ASN A 121 26.81 -59.24 -15.47
N ASP A 122 26.49 -59.17 -16.76
CA ASP A 122 25.89 -57.98 -17.37
C ASP A 122 24.51 -57.67 -16.81
N LEU A 123 23.66 -58.68 -16.63
CA LEU A 123 22.34 -58.52 -15.99
C LEU A 123 22.47 -58.05 -14.54
N VAL A 124 23.43 -58.58 -13.79
CA VAL A 124 23.73 -58.14 -12.41
C VAL A 124 24.19 -56.68 -12.38
N ALA A 125 25.08 -56.29 -13.29
CA ALA A 125 25.55 -54.91 -13.40
C ALA A 125 24.40 -53.95 -13.76
N GLN A 126 23.55 -54.33 -14.71
CA GLN A 126 22.35 -53.57 -15.07
C GLN A 126 21.38 -53.45 -13.90
N TYR A 127 21.13 -54.55 -13.17
CA TYR A 127 20.26 -54.54 -11.99
C TYR A 127 20.77 -53.57 -10.92
N ASN A 128 22.06 -53.63 -10.59
CA ASN A 128 22.69 -52.71 -9.64
C ASN A 128 22.60 -51.26 -10.11
N HIS A 129 22.83 -51.00 -11.40
CA HIS A 129 22.69 -49.67 -11.99
C HIS A 129 21.25 -49.12 -11.82
N TYR A 130 20.22 -49.93 -12.10
CA TYR A 130 18.83 -49.52 -11.90
C TYR A 130 18.48 -49.29 -10.43
N LEU A 131 19.05 -50.06 -9.49
CA LEU A 131 18.89 -49.79 -8.06
C LEU A 131 19.51 -48.45 -7.66
N THR A 132 20.72 -48.15 -8.14
CA THR A 132 21.36 -46.85 -7.90
C THR A 132 20.54 -45.69 -8.47
N LEU A 133 20.05 -45.81 -9.71
CA LEU A 133 19.20 -44.79 -10.32
C LEU A 133 17.90 -44.57 -9.54
N ARG A 134 17.30 -45.64 -9.02
CA ARG A 134 16.09 -45.56 -8.19
C ARG A 134 16.36 -44.83 -6.88
N GLU A 135 17.47 -45.11 -6.21
CA GLU A 135 17.84 -44.43 -4.97
C GLU A 135 18.16 -42.94 -5.21
N GLN A 136 18.86 -42.63 -6.29
CA GLN A 136 19.09 -41.24 -6.70
C GLN A 136 17.77 -40.50 -6.96
N ALA A 137 16.85 -41.10 -7.73
CA ALA A 137 15.55 -40.51 -7.99
C ALA A 137 14.70 -40.30 -6.72
N ARG A 138 14.84 -41.17 -5.70
CA ARG A 138 14.19 -41.00 -4.40
C ARG A 138 14.76 -39.83 -3.61
N ALA A 139 16.08 -39.69 -3.58
CA ALA A 139 16.74 -38.56 -2.93
C ALA A 139 16.34 -37.24 -3.59
N ASP A 140 16.37 -37.18 -4.92
CA ASP A 140 15.97 -36.00 -5.70
C ASP A 140 14.48 -35.63 -5.49
N LEU A 141 13.61 -36.63 -5.30
CA LEU A 141 12.19 -36.39 -4.99
C LEU A 141 12.01 -35.74 -3.61
N ILE A 142 12.82 -36.11 -2.62
CA ILE A 142 12.74 -35.57 -1.25
C ILE A 142 13.30 -34.13 -1.20
N ASP A 143 14.36 -33.84 -1.96
CA ASP A 143 15.01 -32.53 -2.00
C ASP A 143 14.34 -31.54 -2.98
N SER A 144 13.34 -31.99 -3.74
CA SER A 144 12.60 -31.14 -4.66
C SER A 144 11.75 -30.11 -3.90
N ASN A 145 11.90 -28.83 -4.26
CA ASN A 145 11.05 -27.73 -3.76
C ASN A 145 9.54 -27.97 -3.96
N LEU A 146 9.15 -28.86 -4.88
CA LEU A 146 7.74 -29.19 -5.18
C LEU A 146 7.10 -30.15 -4.17
N THR A 147 7.90 -30.98 -3.49
CA THR A 147 7.44 -31.99 -2.52
C THR A 147 7.54 -31.51 -1.07
N ASN A 148 8.39 -30.51 -0.79
CA ASN A 148 8.49 -29.90 0.53
C ASN A 148 7.30 -28.94 0.81
N PRO A 149 6.43 -29.25 1.80
CA PRO A 149 5.26 -28.43 2.12
C PRO A 149 5.62 -27.02 2.63
N ALA A 150 6.83 -26.81 3.14
CA ALA A 150 7.28 -25.51 3.63
C ALA A 150 7.30 -24.44 2.52
N PHE A 151 7.69 -24.79 1.29
CA PHE A 151 7.66 -23.84 0.17
C PHE A 151 6.25 -23.44 -0.21
N ARG A 152 5.26 -24.34 -0.09
CA ARG A 152 3.85 -24.01 -0.33
C ARG A 152 3.34 -23.05 0.72
N LEU A 153 3.65 -23.30 1.99
CA LEU A 153 3.30 -22.40 3.09
C LEU A 153 3.94 -21.02 2.93
N LEU A 154 5.23 -20.96 2.60
CA LEU A 154 5.94 -19.70 2.38
C LEU A 154 5.42 -18.94 1.15
N ARG A 155 5.14 -19.64 0.06
CA ARG A 155 4.52 -19.05 -1.13
C ARG A 155 3.13 -18.49 -0.81
N ASP A 156 2.30 -19.25 -0.11
CA ASP A 156 0.95 -18.82 0.21
C ASP A 156 0.97 -17.65 1.22
N GLN A 157 1.87 -17.70 2.21
CA GLN A 157 2.12 -16.58 3.13
C GLN A 157 2.57 -15.32 2.39
N SER A 158 3.61 -15.41 1.55
CA SER A 158 4.11 -14.28 0.77
C SER A 158 3.07 -13.74 -0.22
N THR A 159 2.24 -14.61 -0.80
CA THR A 159 1.13 -14.18 -1.66
C THR A 159 0.07 -13.41 -0.87
N LEU A 160 -0.26 -13.86 0.34
CA LEU A 160 -1.18 -13.13 1.23
C LEU A 160 -0.61 -11.78 1.69
N GLU A 161 0.67 -11.75 2.05
CA GLU A 161 1.36 -10.52 2.43
C GLU A 161 1.41 -9.53 1.25
N ALA A 162 1.78 -10.00 0.04
CA ALA A 162 1.78 -9.20 -1.17
C ALA A 162 0.38 -8.64 -1.49
N GLY A 163 -0.67 -9.47 -1.40
CA GLY A 163 -2.05 -9.03 -1.60
C GLY A 163 -2.45 -7.90 -0.65
N ARG A 164 -2.15 -8.03 0.65
CA ARG A 164 -2.40 -6.97 1.65
C ARG A 164 -1.62 -5.70 1.33
N SER A 165 -0.36 -5.81 0.93
CA SER A 165 0.46 -4.66 0.56
C SER A 165 -0.10 -3.93 -0.67
N ILE A 166 -0.57 -4.67 -1.68
CA ILE A 166 -1.20 -4.09 -2.88
C ILE A 166 -2.50 -3.36 -2.50
N GLU A 167 -3.35 -3.93 -1.65
CA GLU A 167 -4.57 -3.27 -1.19
C GLU A 167 -4.28 -1.94 -0.47
N VAL A 168 -3.28 -1.92 0.41
CA VAL A 168 -2.85 -0.69 1.09
C VAL A 168 -2.27 0.32 0.10
N ALA A 169 -1.46 -0.12 -0.86
CA ALA A 169 -0.90 0.75 -1.89
C ALA A 169 -1.99 1.36 -2.77
N ALA A 170 -2.98 0.56 -3.18
CA ALA A 170 -4.13 1.03 -3.95
C ALA A 170 -4.96 2.08 -3.19
N GLN A 171 -5.15 1.88 -1.88
CA GLN A 171 -5.82 2.85 -1.02
C GLN A 171 -5.05 4.18 -0.94
N PHE A 172 -3.72 4.15 -0.80
CA PHE A 172 -2.91 5.36 -0.83
C PHE A 172 -2.96 6.04 -2.20
N ALA A 173 -2.86 5.29 -3.30
CA ALA A 173 -2.95 5.83 -4.65
C ALA A 173 -4.31 6.52 -4.90
N TYR A 174 -5.40 5.93 -4.41
CA TYR A 174 -6.73 6.56 -4.44
C TYR A 174 -6.76 7.88 -3.66
N LEU A 175 -6.20 7.91 -2.44
CA LEU A 175 -6.14 9.15 -1.64
C LEU A 175 -5.29 10.22 -2.32
N THR A 176 -4.17 9.84 -2.95
CA THR A 176 -3.33 10.75 -3.74
C THR A 176 -4.11 11.34 -4.91
N ALA A 177 -4.88 10.53 -5.63
CA ALA A 177 -5.74 11.02 -6.71
C ALA A 177 -6.80 12.00 -6.16
N LYS A 178 -7.41 11.71 -5.02
CA LYS A 178 -8.36 12.64 -4.37
C LYS A 178 -7.71 13.93 -3.88
N ALA A 179 -6.47 13.87 -3.40
CA ALA A 179 -5.71 15.06 -3.03
C ALA A 179 -5.44 15.94 -4.27
N LEU A 180 -5.07 15.34 -5.40
CA LEU A 180 -4.89 16.05 -6.67
C LEU A 180 -6.20 16.69 -7.15
N GLU A 181 -7.32 15.94 -7.11
CA GLU A 181 -8.64 16.50 -7.46
C GLU A 181 -8.99 17.69 -6.58
N ALA A 182 -8.69 17.61 -5.28
CA ALA A 182 -8.94 18.69 -4.35
C ALA A 182 -8.02 19.89 -4.61
N GLU A 183 -6.73 19.69 -4.94
CA GLU A 183 -5.77 20.76 -5.21
C GLU A 183 -6.14 21.57 -6.46
N PHE A 184 -6.42 20.87 -7.57
CA PHE A 184 -6.68 21.48 -8.87
C PHE A 184 -8.17 21.72 -9.16
N LEU A 185 -9.07 21.20 -8.32
CA LEU A 185 -10.53 21.30 -8.48
C LEU A 185 -11.03 20.68 -9.80
N ILE A 186 -10.32 19.65 -10.28
CA ILE A 186 -10.63 18.90 -11.51
C ILE A 186 -10.71 17.43 -11.16
N ARG A 187 -11.74 16.72 -11.63
CA ARG A 187 -11.88 15.28 -11.39
C ARG A 187 -10.89 14.47 -12.22
N TYR A 188 -10.30 13.45 -11.62
CA TYR A 188 -9.44 12.52 -12.32
C TYR A 188 -10.30 11.48 -13.05
N PRO A 189 -10.25 11.41 -14.40
CA PRO A 189 -11.17 10.58 -15.17
C PRO A 189 -10.97 9.08 -14.92
N ASN A 190 -9.73 8.64 -14.67
CA ASN A 190 -9.37 7.23 -14.56
C ASN A 190 -9.35 6.72 -13.12
N LEU A 191 -10.03 7.41 -12.19
CA LEU A 191 -10.05 7.03 -10.78
C LEU A 191 -10.49 5.58 -10.55
N ASN A 192 -11.41 5.07 -11.38
CA ASN A 192 -11.93 3.71 -11.23
C ASN A 192 -10.89 2.61 -11.48
N ALA A 193 -9.80 2.90 -12.19
CA ALA A 193 -8.78 1.91 -12.53
C ALA A 193 -8.07 1.35 -11.28
N ILE A 194 -7.93 2.15 -10.22
CA ILE A 194 -7.26 1.71 -8.99
C ILE A 194 -8.02 0.60 -8.25
N PHE A 195 -9.35 0.56 -8.39
CA PHE A 195 -10.18 -0.50 -7.80
C PHE A 195 -10.06 -1.83 -8.54
N MET A 196 -9.44 -1.84 -9.73
CA MET A 196 -9.19 -3.03 -10.53
C MET A 196 -7.75 -3.54 -10.40
N ALA A 197 -6.89 -2.84 -9.65
CA ALA A 197 -5.49 -3.20 -9.49
C ALA A 197 -5.34 -4.57 -8.80
N ARG A 198 -4.58 -5.48 -9.43
CA ARG A 198 -4.30 -6.83 -8.91
C ARG A 198 -2.82 -7.06 -8.64
N THR A 199 -1.97 -6.22 -9.22
CA THR A 199 -0.52 -6.30 -9.13
C THR A 199 0.07 -4.97 -8.69
N ALA A 200 1.33 -4.99 -8.25
CA ALA A 200 2.06 -3.76 -7.95
C ALA A 200 2.20 -2.86 -9.19
N ASP A 201 2.41 -3.47 -10.37
CA ASP A 201 2.54 -2.77 -11.64
C ASP A 201 1.25 -1.99 -11.99
N ASP A 202 0.07 -2.53 -11.67
CA ASP A 202 -1.20 -1.83 -11.90
C ASP A 202 -1.29 -0.53 -11.07
N VAL A 203 -0.82 -0.58 -9.81
CA VAL A 203 -0.79 0.60 -8.93
C VAL A 203 0.23 1.62 -9.42
N ASP A 204 1.40 1.16 -9.87
CA ASP A 204 2.44 2.04 -10.41
C ASP A 204 1.99 2.72 -11.71
N ASN A 205 1.41 1.96 -12.63
CA ASN A 205 0.82 2.50 -13.86
C ASN A 205 -0.26 3.55 -13.56
N PHE A 206 -1.12 3.30 -12.57
CA PHE A 206 -2.12 4.29 -12.13
C PHE A 206 -1.48 5.59 -11.64
N LEU A 207 -0.39 5.51 -10.85
CA LEU A 207 0.32 6.68 -10.34
C LEU A 207 1.05 7.43 -11.46
N ASN A 208 1.65 6.71 -12.40
CA ASN A 208 2.28 7.30 -13.59
C ASN A 208 1.25 8.05 -14.45
N ASP A 209 0.06 7.46 -14.65
CA ASP A 209 -1.05 8.13 -15.34
C ASP A 209 -1.56 9.36 -14.58
N LEU A 210 -1.60 9.28 -13.24
CA LEU A 210 -2.00 10.39 -12.39
C LEU A 210 -1.00 11.55 -12.47
N GLU A 211 0.31 11.26 -12.49
CA GLU A 211 1.35 12.29 -12.69
C GLU A 211 1.28 12.87 -14.09
N ALA A 212 1.09 12.04 -15.13
CA ALA A 212 0.88 12.53 -16.49
C ALA A 212 -0.34 13.46 -16.58
N PHE A 213 -1.43 13.13 -15.88
CA PHE A 213 -2.61 13.98 -15.78
C PHE A 213 -2.32 15.30 -15.04
N ARG A 214 -1.58 15.26 -13.92
CA ARG A 214 -1.12 16.46 -13.21
C ARG A 214 -0.30 17.37 -14.13
N VAL A 215 0.63 16.80 -14.89
CA VAL A 215 1.46 17.54 -15.85
C VAL A 215 0.60 18.12 -16.97
N ALA A 216 -0.40 17.38 -17.46
CA ALA A 216 -1.31 17.84 -18.51
C ALA A 216 -2.24 18.97 -18.07
N ILE A 217 -2.64 19.03 -16.79
CA ILE A 217 -3.33 20.19 -16.21
C ILE A 217 -2.43 21.44 -16.29
N GLY A 218 -1.11 21.26 -16.21
CA GLY A 218 -0.12 22.32 -16.28
C GLY A 218 0.04 23.10 -14.98
N SER A 219 0.86 24.15 -15.00
CA SER A 219 0.94 25.11 -13.89
C SER A 219 -0.17 26.15 -14.06
N PRO A 220 -1.20 26.16 -13.20
CA PRO A 220 -2.42 26.89 -13.50
C PRO A 220 -2.33 28.39 -13.17
N GLY A 221 -1.11 28.91 -13.00
CA GLY A 221 -0.79 30.31 -12.70
C GLY A 221 -0.08 30.48 -11.36
N GLU A 222 0.51 31.66 -11.16
CA GLU A 222 1.13 32.04 -9.89
C GLU A 222 0.07 32.33 -8.84
N ARG A 223 0.26 31.77 -7.64
CA ARG A 223 -0.60 32.01 -6.49
C ARG A 223 -0.26 33.37 -5.88
N ASN A 224 -1.27 34.18 -5.63
CA ASN A 224 -1.10 35.50 -5.00
C ASN A 224 -1.96 35.61 -3.74
N ARG A 225 -1.64 36.59 -2.90
CA ARG A 225 -2.28 36.88 -1.62
C ARG A 225 -3.46 37.85 -1.80
N TYR A 226 -4.62 37.50 -1.25
CA TYR A 226 -5.86 38.29 -1.30
C TYR A 226 -6.45 38.39 0.12
N PRO A 227 -6.02 39.34 0.95
CA PRO A 227 -6.54 39.46 2.29
C PRO A 227 -7.91 40.15 2.28
N TYR A 228 -8.89 39.58 2.97
CA TYR A 228 -10.24 40.12 3.10
C TYR A 228 -10.51 40.54 4.56
N GLN A 229 -11.22 41.65 4.73
CA GLN A 229 -11.76 42.07 6.02
C GLN A 229 -13.28 42.01 5.93
N LEU A 230 -13.90 41.20 6.78
CA LEU A 230 -15.34 40.96 6.78
C LEU A 230 -15.93 41.49 8.08
N SER A 231 -16.82 42.47 7.99
CA SER A 231 -17.68 42.90 9.09
C SER A 231 -18.87 41.95 9.20
N VAL A 232 -19.04 41.32 10.37
CA VAL A 232 -20.20 40.46 10.61
C VAL A 232 -21.49 41.27 10.47
N ALA A 233 -21.56 42.46 11.06
CA ALA A 233 -22.74 43.31 10.95
C ALA A 233 -23.02 43.75 9.50
N LYS A 234 -22.04 44.35 8.82
CA LYS A 234 -22.24 45.00 7.52
C LYS A 234 -22.30 44.01 6.36
N ASP A 235 -21.29 43.14 6.26
CA ASP A 235 -21.07 42.32 5.06
C ASP A 235 -21.85 41.01 5.10
N LEU A 236 -22.04 40.44 6.30
CA LEU A 236 -22.69 39.14 6.46
C LEU A 236 -24.19 39.23 6.78
N PHE A 237 -24.60 40.23 7.57
CA PHE A 237 -26.00 40.44 7.94
C PHE A 237 -26.66 41.67 7.30
N GLY A 238 -25.96 42.32 6.37
CA GLY A 238 -26.52 43.39 5.55
C GLY A 238 -26.82 44.68 6.31
N LEU A 239 -26.20 44.93 7.47
CA LEU A 239 -26.30 46.19 8.22
C LEU A 239 -25.35 47.27 7.65
N SER A 240 -25.21 47.29 6.32
CA SER A 240 -24.42 48.25 5.56
C SER A 240 -25.11 49.62 5.52
N ASP A 241 -24.38 50.69 5.25
CA ASP A 241 -24.95 52.04 5.15
C ASP A 241 -26.04 52.12 4.07
N ALA A 242 -25.85 51.43 2.94
CA ALA A 242 -26.80 51.41 1.82
C ALA A 242 -28.12 50.71 2.18
N ASN A 243 -28.08 49.70 3.03
CA ASN A 243 -29.28 48.96 3.45
C ASN A 243 -30.00 49.66 4.61
N LEU A 244 -29.26 50.27 5.53
CA LEU A 244 -29.83 50.97 6.68
C LEU A 244 -30.42 52.33 6.31
N ASP A 245 -29.84 53.00 5.31
CA ASP A 245 -30.30 54.30 4.82
C ASP A 245 -30.26 54.35 3.28
N PRO A 246 -31.20 53.65 2.60
CA PRO A 246 -31.24 53.63 1.13
C PRO A 246 -31.43 55.00 0.50
N ALA A 247 -32.00 55.96 1.26
CA ALA A 247 -32.24 57.32 0.80
C ALA A 247 -31.05 58.27 1.06
N GLY A 248 -30.03 57.83 1.81
CA GLY A 248 -28.86 58.66 2.17
C GLY A 248 -29.21 59.88 3.04
N THR A 249 -30.34 59.82 3.76
CA THR A 249 -30.90 60.96 4.51
C THR A 249 -30.49 60.99 5.99
N MET A 250 -29.96 59.88 6.49
CA MET A 250 -29.59 59.73 7.89
C MET A 250 -28.19 60.28 8.17
N THR A 251 -28.02 60.87 9.35
CA THR A 251 -26.69 61.28 9.81
C THR A 251 -25.81 60.06 10.09
N PRO A 252 -24.47 60.18 9.98
CA PRO A 252 -23.55 59.07 10.29
C PRO A 252 -23.78 58.46 11.67
N THR A 253 -24.06 59.29 12.68
CA THR A 253 -24.33 58.86 14.05
C THR A 253 -25.64 58.07 14.16
N ALA A 254 -26.69 58.50 13.47
CA ALA A 254 -27.96 57.79 13.44
C ALA A 254 -27.82 56.41 12.77
N ARG A 255 -27.04 56.32 11.68
CA ARG A 255 -26.74 55.05 11.02
C ARG A 255 -25.91 54.12 11.90
N ALA A 256 -24.89 54.66 12.58
CA ALA A 256 -24.07 53.89 13.52
C ALA A 256 -24.91 53.34 14.69
N GLN A 257 -25.85 54.14 15.20
CA GLN A 257 -26.75 53.70 16.26
C GLN A 257 -27.73 52.61 15.78
N LEU A 258 -28.34 52.77 14.61
CA LEU A 258 -29.19 51.72 14.02
C LEU A 258 -28.43 50.41 13.78
N ARG A 259 -27.19 50.50 13.28
CA ARG A 259 -26.33 49.32 13.12
C ARG A 259 -26.07 48.63 14.46
N PHE A 260 -25.71 49.41 15.47
CA PHE A 260 -25.46 48.90 16.81
C PHE A 260 -26.71 48.20 17.38
N GLU A 261 -27.89 48.82 17.28
CA GLU A 261 -29.15 48.24 17.74
C GLU A 261 -29.50 46.96 16.96
N GLY A 262 -29.34 46.97 15.64
CA GLY A 262 -29.55 45.79 14.79
C GLY A 262 -28.60 44.64 15.13
N PHE A 263 -27.33 44.95 15.37
CA PHE A 263 -26.35 43.94 15.77
C PHE A 263 -26.62 43.39 17.18
N GLN A 264 -27.03 44.25 18.12
CA GLN A 264 -27.45 43.81 19.46
C GLN A 264 -28.68 42.89 19.41
N ALA A 265 -29.66 43.18 18.57
CA ALA A 265 -30.81 42.31 18.36
C ALA A 265 -30.40 40.94 17.77
N LEU A 266 -29.41 40.93 16.88
CA LEU A 266 -28.83 39.69 16.34
C LEU A 266 -28.14 38.87 17.43
N LEU A 267 -27.31 39.49 18.27
CA LEU A 267 -26.65 38.80 19.39
C LEU A 267 -27.66 38.18 20.35
N GLN A 268 -28.75 38.89 20.65
CA GLN A 268 -29.81 38.38 21.53
C GLN A 268 -30.53 37.16 20.93
N ARG A 269 -30.80 37.17 19.62
CA ARG A 269 -31.39 36.02 18.92
C ARG A 269 -30.45 34.79 18.89
N SER A 270 -29.16 35.05 18.87
CA SER A 270 -28.09 34.04 18.83
C SER A 270 -27.54 33.65 20.21
N ALA A 271 -28.17 34.12 21.29
CA ALA A 271 -27.71 33.85 22.65
C ALA A 271 -27.85 32.36 23.02
N ILE A 272 -26.81 31.82 23.64
CA ILE A 272 -26.78 30.49 24.24
C ILE A 272 -27.08 30.67 25.73
N THR A 273 -28.16 30.07 26.21
CA THR A 273 -28.52 30.07 27.63
C THR A 273 -28.20 28.73 28.28
N ASP A 274 -27.77 28.80 29.54
CA ASP A 274 -27.64 27.63 30.38
C ASP A 274 -29.02 27.06 30.67
N THR A 275 -29.20 25.75 30.46
CA THR A 275 -30.47 25.07 30.72
C THR A 275 -30.81 24.99 32.20
N VAL A 276 -29.82 25.10 33.09
CA VAL A 276 -30.01 25.00 34.55
C VAL A 276 -30.23 26.37 35.18
N SER A 277 -29.40 27.36 34.84
CA SER A 277 -29.45 28.69 35.48
C SER A 277 -30.26 29.73 34.69
N GLY A 278 -30.59 29.45 33.42
CA GLY A 278 -31.24 30.40 32.51
C GLY A 278 -30.36 31.60 32.14
N GLN A 279 -29.10 31.66 32.60
CA GLN A 279 -28.18 32.74 32.29
C GLN A 279 -27.60 32.57 30.89
N ILE A 280 -27.31 33.70 30.23
CA ILE A 280 -26.60 33.70 28.95
C ILE A 280 -25.15 33.30 29.22
N ILE A 281 -24.72 32.21 28.60
CA ILE A 281 -23.37 31.65 28.72
C ILE A 281 -22.52 31.89 27.48
N GLY A 282 -23.07 32.50 26.44
CA GLY A 282 -22.37 32.76 25.19
C GLY A 282 -23.33 33.12 24.08
N PHE A 283 -22.82 33.20 22.86
CA PHE A 283 -23.62 33.29 21.65
C PHE A 283 -22.99 32.50 20.52
N ALA A 284 -23.81 32.08 19.56
CA ALA A 284 -23.38 31.46 18.32
C ALA A 284 -24.13 32.08 17.15
N ILE A 285 -23.40 32.74 16.25
CA ILE A 285 -23.93 33.39 15.06
C ILE A 285 -23.62 32.50 13.86
N PRO A 286 -24.62 31.78 13.31
CA PRO A 286 -24.45 31.06 12.06
C PRO A 286 -24.56 32.02 10.87
N PHE A 287 -23.69 31.88 9.87
CA PHE A 287 -23.77 32.63 8.62
C PHE A 287 -23.20 31.81 7.45
N GLY A 288 -23.49 32.20 6.22
CA GLY A 288 -22.93 31.58 5.02
C GLY A 288 -22.10 32.58 4.22
N THR A 289 -21.12 32.09 3.48
CA THR A 289 -20.33 32.91 2.54
C THR A 289 -20.38 32.30 1.15
N THR A 290 -20.55 33.13 0.13
CA THR A 290 -20.71 32.71 -1.27
C THR A 290 -19.77 33.46 -2.20
N LEU A 291 -19.39 32.82 -3.30
CA LEU A 291 -18.57 33.42 -4.36
C LEU A 291 -19.40 34.18 -5.40
N LEU A 292 -20.73 34.24 -5.24
CA LEU A 292 -21.67 34.87 -6.19
C LEU A 292 -22.31 36.17 -5.67
N ASP A 293 -22.97 36.14 -4.52
CA ASP A 293 -24.01 37.13 -4.21
C ASP A 293 -23.53 38.45 -3.61
N ASN A 294 -22.35 38.49 -2.99
CA ASN A 294 -21.97 39.65 -2.15
C ASN A 294 -20.75 40.44 -2.65
N GLN A 295 -20.11 40.02 -3.76
CA GLN A 295 -18.83 40.58 -4.25
C GLN A 295 -17.72 40.69 -3.18
N ILE A 296 -17.88 40.02 -2.04
CA ILE A 296 -16.94 40.02 -0.91
C ILE A 296 -15.58 39.48 -1.36
N PHE A 297 -15.61 38.41 -2.15
CA PHE A 297 -14.41 37.76 -2.66
C PHE A 297 -14.20 38.13 -4.11
N SER A 298 -12.94 38.32 -4.50
CA SER A 298 -12.58 38.66 -5.87
C SER A 298 -13.18 37.64 -6.86
N PRO A 299 -13.89 38.10 -7.91
CA PRO A 299 -14.44 37.23 -8.95
C PRO A 299 -13.37 36.81 -9.97
N ASN A 300 -12.21 37.48 -9.97
CA ASN A 300 -11.15 37.34 -10.96
C ASN A 300 -10.17 36.19 -10.66
N ILE A 301 -10.39 35.47 -9.56
CA ILE A 301 -9.52 34.40 -9.09
C ILE A 301 -10.28 33.09 -8.94
N TRP A 302 -9.55 32.00 -9.11
CA TRP A 302 -10.00 30.65 -8.82
C TRP A 302 -9.18 30.05 -7.67
N ASN A 303 -9.67 28.94 -7.11
CA ASN A 303 -9.06 28.26 -5.98
C ASN A 303 -8.78 29.18 -4.77
N ASN A 304 -9.74 30.04 -4.42
CA ASN A 304 -9.60 30.96 -3.30
C ASN A 304 -9.67 30.19 -1.97
N ARG A 305 -8.56 30.17 -1.23
CA ARG A 305 -8.39 29.40 0.00
C ARG A 305 -7.81 30.23 1.11
N ILE A 306 -8.24 29.92 2.33
CA ILE A 306 -7.73 30.54 3.55
C ILE A 306 -6.23 30.19 3.70
N ALA A 307 -5.42 31.24 3.86
CA ALA A 307 -3.99 31.14 4.09
C ALA A 307 -3.71 30.79 5.56
N GLY A 308 -2.47 30.40 5.87
CA GLY A 308 -2.00 30.27 7.25
C GLY A 308 -0.98 31.37 7.56
N VAL A 309 -0.55 31.45 8.81
CA VAL A 309 0.60 32.28 9.18
C VAL A 309 1.86 31.73 8.50
N GLY A 310 2.41 32.48 7.55
CA GLY A 310 3.55 32.06 6.73
C GLY A 310 3.28 30.88 5.79
N LEU A 311 2.02 30.57 5.53
CA LEU A 311 1.60 29.48 4.65
C LEU A 311 0.57 29.95 3.61
N PRO A 312 0.62 29.42 2.38
CA PRO A 312 1.61 28.46 1.88
C PRO A 312 2.97 29.15 1.62
N ALA A 313 4.06 28.39 1.65
CA ALA A 313 5.43 28.95 1.69
C ALA A 313 5.85 29.70 0.40
N ASP A 314 5.15 29.44 -0.71
CA ASP A 314 5.30 30.11 -2.00
C ASP A 314 4.71 31.53 -2.00
N VAL A 315 3.85 31.88 -1.04
CA VAL A 315 3.22 33.20 -0.94
C VAL A 315 3.73 33.91 0.32
N PRO A 316 4.63 34.90 0.20
CA PRO A 316 5.20 35.58 1.35
C PRO A 316 4.17 36.47 2.07
N GLY A 317 4.38 36.67 3.37
CA GLY A 317 3.63 37.65 4.16
C GLY A 317 2.19 37.26 4.51
N THR A 318 1.82 35.99 4.40
CA THR A 318 0.51 35.50 4.81
C THR A 318 0.35 35.48 6.33
N GLN A 319 -0.80 35.91 6.81
CA GLN A 319 -1.11 36.14 8.22
C GLN A 319 -2.19 35.20 8.76
N GLY A 320 -2.82 34.36 7.94
CA GLY A 320 -3.91 33.47 8.39
C GLY A 320 -5.18 34.22 8.76
N ILE A 321 -5.94 33.72 9.74
CA ILE A 321 -7.18 34.36 10.22
C ILE A 321 -6.92 35.11 11.53
N MET A 322 -7.42 36.33 11.61
CA MET A 322 -7.49 37.13 12.83
C MET A 322 -8.93 37.60 13.05
N ILE A 323 -9.28 37.86 14.30
CA ILE A 323 -10.58 38.41 14.68
C ILE A 323 -10.34 39.70 15.47
N ASN A 324 -11.10 40.73 15.14
CA ASN A 324 -11.16 41.98 15.89
C ASN A 324 -12.57 42.19 16.43
N VAL A 325 -12.68 42.38 17.73
CA VAL A 325 -13.94 42.60 18.45
C VAL A 325 -14.09 44.10 18.65
N LEU A 326 -15.14 44.69 18.07
CA LEU A 326 -15.43 46.12 18.19
C LEU A 326 -16.46 46.35 19.29
N THR A 327 -16.15 47.20 20.26
CA THR A 327 -17.00 47.43 21.45
C THR A 327 -16.89 48.87 21.96
N ARG A 328 -18.00 49.39 22.51
CA ARG A 328 -18.05 50.68 23.21
C ARG A 328 -17.47 50.63 24.63
N GLN A 329 -17.15 49.42 25.12
CA GLN A 329 -16.65 49.23 26.47
C GLN A 329 -15.28 49.89 26.65
N PHE A 330 -15.19 50.74 27.68
CA PHE A 330 -13.95 51.38 28.07
C PHE A 330 -13.15 50.50 29.05
N GLY A 331 -11.82 50.56 28.95
CA GLY A 331 -10.89 49.85 29.84
C GLY A 331 -10.23 48.62 29.20
N ASP A 332 -9.41 47.91 29.99
CA ASP A 332 -8.68 46.74 29.51
C ASP A 332 -9.54 45.47 29.58
N ILE A 333 -10.11 45.14 28.41
CA ILE A 333 -10.94 43.94 28.18
C ILE A 333 -10.05 42.70 28.00
N GLY A 334 -8.76 42.88 27.68
CA GLY A 334 -7.83 41.80 27.35
C GLY A 334 -7.94 41.36 25.88
N THR A 335 -7.81 40.06 25.66
CA THR A 335 -7.89 39.41 24.34
C THR A 335 -8.97 38.33 24.38
N PRO A 336 -10.24 38.67 24.08
CA PRO A 336 -11.34 37.74 24.19
C PRO A 336 -11.13 36.56 23.24
N GLU A 337 -11.53 35.38 23.69
CA GLU A 337 -11.47 34.15 22.93
C GLU A 337 -12.72 34.02 22.07
N VAL A 338 -12.53 34.00 20.75
CA VAL A 338 -13.58 33.81 19.76
C VAL A 338 -13.31 32.52 18.99
N GLN A 339 -14.34 31.71 18.82
CA GLN A 339 -14.28 30.50 18.02
C GLN A 339 -14.94 30.75 16.66
N LEU A 340 -14.23 30.43 15.58
CA LEU A 340 -14.77 30.42 14.23
C LEU A 340 -14.78 28.99 13.71
N ILE A 341 -15.97 28.49 13.38
CA ILE A 341 -16.19 27.12 12.94
C ILE A 341 -16.58 27.14 11.47
N HIS A 342 -15.82 26.42 10.64
CA HIS A 342 -16.10 26.18 9.23
C HIS A 342 -16.78 24.81 9.07
N ASP A 343 -18.04 24.79 8.64
CA ASP A 343 -18.79 23.57 8.41
C ASP A 343 -19.68 23.65 7.16
N GLY A 344 -20.40 22.57 6.84
CA GLY A 344 -21.25 22.49 5.67
C GLY A 344 -20.49 22.28 4.36
N HIS A 345 -21.10 22.68 3.24
CA HIS A 345 -20.55 22.50 1.89
C HIS A 345 -19.65 23.68 1.53
N ALA A 346 -18.39 23.39 1.21
CA ALA A 346 -17.45 24.41 0.75
C ALA A 346 -17.53 24.53 -0.77
N ALA A 347 -17.68 25.76 -1.27
CA ALA A 347 -17.69 26.04 -2.70
C ALA A 347 -16.33 26.57 -3.14
N TYR A 348 -15.86 26.13 -4.30
CA TYR A 348 -14.64 26.63 -4.92
C TYR A 348 -14.92 27.05 -6.36
N ARG A 349 -14.17 28.04 -6.83
CA ARG A 349 -14.15 28.40 -8.26
C ARG A 349 -13.05 27.62 -8.96
N THR A 350 -13.38 26.96 -10.07
CA THR A 350 -12.43 26.24 -10.93
C THR A 350 -11.69 27.21 -11.86
N VAL A 351 -10.65 26.71 -12.54
CA VAL A 351 -9.87 27.47 -13.54
C VAL A 351 -10.74 28.07 -14.66
N ASN A 352 -11.89 27.46 -14.96
CA ASN A 352 -12.85 27.94 -15.97
C ASN A 352 -13.89 28.91 -15.39
N GLY A 353 -13.77 29.30 -14.12
CA GLY A 353 -14.71 30.19 -13.45
C GLY A 353 -15.99 29.52 -12.94
N GLN A 354 -16.13 28.19 -13.13
CA GLN A 354 -17.30 27.43 -12.66
C GLN A 354 -17.22 27.18 -11.16
N LEU A 355 -18.37 27.09 -10.50
CA LEU A 355 -18.44 26.74 -9.08
C LEU A 355 -18.60 25.24 -8.91
N VAL A 356 -17.76 24.68 -8.05
CA VAL A 356 -17.80 23.27 -7.64
C VAL A 356 -17.87 23.20 -6.12
N GLU A 357 -18.71 22.30 -5.63
CA GLU A 357 -18.81 22.04 -4.21
C GLU A 357 -17.93 20.85 -3.83
N TYR A 358 -17.15 21.04 -2.78
CA TYR A 358 -16.34 20.01 -2.16
C TYR A 358 -16.61 20.01 -0.65
N VAL A 359 -16.68 18.84 -0.06
CA VAL A 359 -16.65 18.69 1.40
C VAL A 359 -15.26 18.15 1.74
N PRO A 360 -14.28 19.02 2.04
CA PRO A 360 -12.94 18.56 2.43
C PRO A 360 -13.02 17.93 3.82
N GLU A 361 -13.26 16.62 3.85
CA GLU A 361 -13.05 15.79 5.03
C GLU A 361 -11.68 15.12 4.98
N ASN A 362 -11.18 14.71 6.14
CA ASN A 362 -9.94 13.96 6.25
C ASN A 362 -10.20 12.51 5.85
N ALA A 363 -10.15 12.24 4.54
CA ALA A 363 -10.03 10.88 4.08
C ALA A 363 -8.66 10.34 4.56
N ARG A 364 -8.67 9.56 5.63
CA ARG A 364 -7.50 8.85 6.17
C ARG A 364 -7.76 7.36 6.15
N LEU A 365 -6.72 6.57 5.91
CA LEU A 365 -6.82 5.11 6.03
C LEU A 365 -6.88 4.73 7.50
N ALA A 366 -7.85 3.89 7.85
CA ALA A 366 -7.98 3.38 9.20
C ALA A 366 -6.71 2.59 9.59
N GLY A 367 -6.15 2.87 10.76
CA GLY A 367 -4.95 2.21 11.25
C GLY A 367 -3.61 2.82 10.82
N PHE A 368 -3.62 3.82 9.92
CA PHE A 368 -2.41 4.57 9.57
C PHE A 368 -2.37 5.92 10.28
N ALA A 369 -1.20 6.26 10.85
CA ALA A 369 -0.97 7.58 11.41
C ALA A 369 -0.88 8.60 10.26
N THR A 370 -1.56 9.73 10.41
CA THR A 370 -1.37 10.86 9.50
C THR A 370 0.07 11.38 9.67
N PRO A 371 0.84 11.58 8.60
CA PRO A 371 2.18 12.16 8.71
C PRO A 371 2.13 13.52 9.42
N PRO A 372 3.11 13.86 10.26
CA PRO A 372 3.19 15.16 10.90
C PRO A 372 3.09 16.29 9.86
N GLY A 373 2.22 17.28 10.11
CA GLY A 373 1.95 18.39 9.18
C GLY A 373 0.79 18.16 8.19
N PHE A 374 0.31 16.93 8.02
CA PHE A 374 -0.92 16.58 7.30
C PHE A 374 -2.10 16.30 8.22
N GLU A 375 -1.89 16.44 9.53
CA GLU A 375 -2.93 16.37 10.54
C GLU A 375 -4.07 17.33 10.18
N SER A 376 -5.30 16.85 10.33
CA SER A 376 -6.49 17.67 10.15
C SER A 376 -6.36 18.96 10.95
N ARG A 377 -6.19 20.08 10.26
CA ARG A 377 -6.45 21.35 10.92
C ARG A 377 -7.93 21.42 11.21
N SER A 378 -8.23 21.70 12.47
CA SER A 378 -9.57 21.68 13.05
C SER A 378 -10.58 22.40 12.14
N LYS A 379 -11.84 21.93 12.11
CA LYS A 379 -12.95 22.74 11.56
C LYS A 379 -13.19 24.02 12.37
N THR A 380 -12.60 24.10 13.57
CA THR A 380 -12.73 25.20 14.52
C THR A 380 -11.39 25.89 14.71
N ALA A 381 -11.33 27.19 14.44
CA ALA A 381 -10.27 28.07 14.92
C ALA A 381 -10.69 28.70 16.25
N THR A 382 -9.92 28.47 17.31
CA THR A 382 -10.01 29.26 18.55
C THR A 382 -8.99 30.37 18.45
N ILE A 383 -9.45 31.62 18.52
CA ILE A 383 -8.66 32.82 18.21
C ILE A 383 -8.74 33.77 19.40
N LEU A 384 -7.57 34.19 19.91
CA LEU A 384 -7.50 35.32 20.83
C LEU A 384 -7.61 36.59 20.00
N SER A 385 -8.76 37.24 20.09
CA SER A 385 -9.10 38.40 19.26
C SER A 385 -8.44 39.69 19.77
N SER A 386 -8.18 40.61 18.84
CA SER A 386 -7.91 42.01 19.21
C SER A 386 -9.21 42.69 19.61
N VAL A 387 -9.12 43.75 20.42
CA VAL A 387 -10.28 44.56 20.79
C VAL A 387 -10.05 45.98 20.35
N ASN A 388 -10.98 46.55 19.59
CA ASN A 388 -10.88 47.91 19.03
C ASN A 388 -9.51 48.19 18.38
N GLY A 389 -8.95 47.19 17.69
CA GLY A 389 -7.70 47.38 16.98
C GLY A 389 -6.42 47.41 17.83
N ASN A 390 -6.47 47.08 19.11
CA ASN A 390 -5.34 47.19 20.04
C ASN A 390 -4.06 46.37 19.68
N GLY A 391 -4.07 45.61 18.58
CA GLY A 391 -2.92 44.86 18.08
C GLY A 391 -2.52 43.65 18.94
N ARG A 392 -3.31 43.28 19.96
CA ARG A 392 -3.02 42.15 20.86
C ARG A 392 -3.57 40.81 20.38
N GLY A 393 -4.32 40.81 19.28
CA GLY A 393 -4.89 39.58 18.70
C GLY A 393 -3.82 38.64 18.16
N VAL A 394 -4.09 37.34 18.20
CA VAL A 394 -3.19 36.29 17.71
C VAL A 394 -3.79 35.67 16.46
N ALA A 395 -3.02 35.65 15.38
CA ALA A 395 -3.44 35.04 14.15
C ALA A 395 -3.43 33.51 14.22
N SER A 396 -4.37 32.88 13.51
CA SER A 396 -4.58 31.44 13.53
C SER A 396 -4.46 30.82 12.14
N SER A 397 -3.77 29.69 12.12
CA SER A 397 -3.58 28.83 10.96
C SER A 397 -4.58 27.66 10.90
N ALA A 398 -5.53 27.59 11.85
CA ALA A 398 -6.38 26.42 12.06
C ALA A 398 -7.36 26.13 10.91
N LEU A 399 -7.70 27.13 10.09
CA LEU A 399 -8.60 26.97 8.94
C LEU A 399 -7.86 27.01 7.60
N PHE A 400 -6.53 26.91 7.62
CA PHE A 400 -5.70 26.89 6.42
C PHE A 400 -6.19 25.86 5.39
N ASN A 401 -6.10 26.24 4.11
CA ASN A 401 -6.46 25.44 2.95
C ASN A 401 -7.96 25.09 2.84
N ARG A 402 -8.82 25.68 3.69
CA ARG A 402 -10.28 25.63 3.53
C ARG A 402 -10.75 26.72 2.57
N SER A 403 -11.93 26.53 1.98
CA SER A 403 -12.55 27.58 1.16
C SER A 403 -12.92 28.79 2.01
N VAL A 404 -12.91 29.95 1.37
CA VAL A 404 -13.50 31.18 1.91
C VAL A 404 -15.03 31.15 1.84
N ALA A 405 -15.59 30.31 0.96
CA ALA A 405 -17.02 30.16 0.72
C ALA A 405 -17.52 28.83 1.26
N THR A 406 -18.38 28.90 2.27
CA THR A 406 -19.07 27.72 2.79
C THR A 406 -20.50 28.03 3.19
N SER A 407 -21.36 27.02 3.11
CA SER A 407 -22.77 27.13 3.46
C SER A 407 -23.00 27.41 4.95
N ASN A 408 -22.06 27.07 5.82
CA ASN A 408 -22.20 27.25 7.26
C ASN A 408 -20.89 27.61 7.96
N TRP A 409 -20.78 28.86 8.36
CA TRP A 409 -19.88 29.34 9.38
C TRP A 409 -20.62 29.46 10.70
N THR A 410 -19.94 29.27 11.81
CA THR A 410 -20.46 29.64 13.12
C THR A 410 -19.39 30.42 13.87
N LEU A 411 -19.71 31.67 14.21
CA LEU A 411 -18.90 32.47 15.12
C LEU A 411 -19.46 32.33 16.54
N ARG A 412 -18.63 31.91 17.49
CA ARG A 412 -19.02 31.66 18.86
C ARG A 412 -18.13 32.41 19.84
N ILE A 413 -18.74 33.01 20.85
CA ILE A 413 -18.05 33.51 22.04
C ILE A 413 -18.66 32.80 23.25
N ASP A 414 -17.81 32.13 24.03
CA ASP A 414 -18.22 31.45 25.25
C ASP A 414 -17.84 32.30 26.47
N LEU A 415 -18.84 32.78 27.21
CA LEU A 415 -18.64 33.63 28.38
C LEU A 415 -18.15 32.85 29.60
N ARG A 416 -18.17 31.50 29.57
CA ARG A 416 -17.54 30.68 30.60
C ARG A 416 -16.03 30.64 30.46
N SER A 417 -15.50 31.01 29.28
CA SER A 417 -14.05 31.11 29.07
C SER A 417 -13.48 32.24 29.95
N PRO A 418 -12.39 32.00 30.69
CA PRO A 418 -11.77 33.03 31.53
C PRO A 418 -11.31 34.24 30.72
N PHE A 419 -10.96 34.04 29.44
CA PHE A 419 -10.56 35.09 28.50
C PHE A 419 -11.70 36.05 28.14
N ASN A 420 -12.96 35.62 28.31
CA ASN A 420 -14.15 36.41 27.98
C ASN A 420 -14.82 37.04 29.21
N SER A 421 -14.28 36.81 30.41
CA SER A 421 -14.90 37.23 31.69
C SER A 421 -15.11 38.74 31.82
N LYS A 422 -14.34 39.55 31.09
CA LYS A 422 -14.42 41.03 31.10
C LYS A 422 -15.22 41.61 29.94
N LEU A 423 -15.63 40.81 28.97
CA LEU A 423 -16.31 41.28 27.77
C LEU A 423 -17.79 41.54 28.06
N ASP A 424 -18.22 42.80 27.98
CA ASP A 424 -19.64 43.17 28.05
C ASP A 424 -20.28 43.09 26.65
N LEU A 425 -21.06 42.04 26.43
CA LEU A 425 -21.75 41.81 25.16
C LEU A 425 -22.74 42.92 24.79
N ARG A 426 -23.28 43.64 25.76
CA ARG A 426 -24.23 44.73 25.52
C ARG A 426 -23.59 45.94 24.86
N GLN A 427 -22.26 46.01 24.88
CA GLN A 427 -21.49 47.09 24.29
C GLN A 427 -20.80 46.69 22.99
N LEU A 428 -20.97 45.43 22.56
CA LEU A 428 -20.41 44.93 21.32
C LEU A 428 -21.07 45.61 20.11
N GLU A 429 -20.27 46.20 19.24
CA GLU A 429 -20.74 46.90 18.05
C GLU A 429 -20.68 46.04 16.81
N ASP A 430 -19.62 45.25 16.67
CA ASP A 430 -19.35 44.41 15.52
C ASP A 430 -18.24 43.40 15.84
N ILE A 431 -18.05 42.45 14.94
CA ILE A 431 -16.90 41.56 14.92
C ILE A 431 -16.36 41.54 13.51
N GLU A 432 -15.09 41.85 13.36
CA GLU A 432 -14.39 41.83 12.08
C GLU A 432 -13.57 40.54 11.97
N ILE A 433 -13.74 39.84 10.86
CA ILE A 433 -12.97 38.66 10.50
C ILE A 433 -11.97 39.08 9.44
N ASN A 434 -10.70 39.13 9.83
CA ASN A 434 -9.58 39.37 8.94
C ASN A 434 -9.11 38.02 8.41
N MET A 435 -9.51 37.70 7.18
CA MET A 435 -9.23 36.44 6.53
C MET A 435 -8.17 36.65 5.46
N ASP A 436 -6.95 36.23 5.75
CA ASP A 436 -5.92 36.17 4.71
C ASP A 436 -6.14 34.94 3.83
N THR A 437 -6.03 35.13 2.52
CA THR A 437 -6.33 34.09 1.54
C THR A 437 -5.33 34.09 0.42
N THR A 438 -5.33 32.99 -0.32
CA THR A 438 -4.57 32.84 -1.54
C THR A 438 -5.49 32.40 -2.66
N GLY A 439 -5.21 32.89 -3.87
CA GLY A 439 -5.91 32.47 -5.07
C GLY A 439 -5.01 32.60 -6.29
N ILE A 440 -5.49 32.06 -7.40
CA ILE A 440 -4.78 32.11 -8.68
C ILE A 440 -5.66 32.87 -9.67
N ALA A 441 -5.07 33.72 -10.49
CA ALA A 441 -5.81 34.49 -11.47
C ALA A 441 -6.53 33.56 -12.47
N LEU A 442 -7.79 33.88 -12.80
CA LEU A 442 -8.49 33.24 -13.90
C LEU A 442 -7.80 33.55 -15.23
N ALA A 443 -7.85 32.60 -16.17
CA ALA A 443 -7.33 32.80 -17.52
C ALA A 443 -7.99 34.03 -18.17
N GLY A 444 -7.18 34.97 -18.67
CA GLY A 444 -7.65 36.22 -19.27
C GLY A 444 -7.90 37.37 -18.28
N ASN A 445 -7.93 37.13 -16.97
CA ASN A 445 -8.23 38.15 -15.94
C ASN A 445 -7.01 38.53 -15.09
N LEU A 446 -5.79 38.23 -15.56
CA LEU A 446 -4.55 38.43 -14.80
C LEU A 446 -4.38 39.89 -14.31
N GLN A 447 -4.61 40.88 -15.19
CA GLN A 447 -4.51 42.29 -14.81
C GLN A 447 -5.53 42.69 -13.74
N ALA A 448 -6.78 42.24 -13.88
CA ALA A 448 -7.84 42.52 -12.91
C ALA A 448 -7.55 41.86 -11.55
N ALA A 449 -7.08 40.60 -11.56
CA ALA A 449 -6.69 39.90 -10.34
C ALA A 449 -5.50 40.59 -9.63
N HIS A 450 -4.51 41.09 -10.36
CA HIS A 450 -3.42 41.87 -9.74
C HIS A 450 -3.91 43.20 -9.16
N ALA A 451 -4.84 43.88 -9.83
CA ALA A 451 -5.45 45.10 -9.31
C ALA A 451 -6.23 44.81 -8.01
N ASP A 452 -7.05 43.76 -8.01
CA ASP A 452 -7.79 43.31 -6.82
C ASP A 452 -6.83 42.99 -5.67
N ALA A 453 -5.75 42.23 -5.93
CA ALA A 453 -4.75 41.89 -4.92
C ALA A 453 -4.10 43.14 -4.30
N ALA A 454 -3.69 44.10 -5.14
CA ALA A 454 -3.06 45.33 -4.69
C ALA A 454 -4.01 46.19 -3.85
N GLN A 455 -5.27 46.31 -4.28
CA GLN A 455 -6.29 47.04 -3.55
C GLN A 455 -6.58 46.39 -2.20
N LEU A 456 -6.88 45.08 -2.20
CA LEU A 456 -7.19 44.33 -0.98
C LEU A 456 -6.03 44.36 0.03
N GLN A 457 -4.78 44.25 -0.44
CA GLN A 457 -3.61 44.36 0.43
C GLN A 457 -3.43 45.77 1.00
N ALA A 458 -3.69 46.82 0.21
CA ALA A 458 -3.65 48.20 0.68
C ALA A 458 -4.71 48.47 1.75
N ASP A 459 -5.94 48.02 1.52
CA ASP A 459 -7.08 48.17 2.44
C ASP A 459 -6.82 47.43 3.76
N PHE A 460 -6.23 46.23 3.68
CA PHE A 460 -5.88 45.42 4.85
C PHE A 460 -4.75 46.04 5.70
N ILE A 461 -3.79 46.73 5.07
CA ILE A 461 -2.75 47.48 5.80
C ILE A 461 -3.35 48.74 6.45
N GLN A 462 -4.24 49.45 5.76
CA GLN A 462 -4.90 50.62 6.33
C GLN A 462 -5.75 50.26 7.54
N SER A 463 -6.46 49.14 7.52
CA SER A 463 -7.27 48.71 8.68
C SER A 463 -6.42 48.26 9.87
N THR A 464 -5.27 47.63 9.63
CA THR A 464 -4.32 47.30 10.71
C THR A 464 -3.61 48.54 11.26
N ALA A 465 -3.37 49.57 10.44
CA ALA A 465 -2.73 50.83 10.85
C ALA A 465 -3.70 51.83 11.50
N SER A 466 -4.94 51.97 11.03
CA SER A 466 -5.96 52.83 11.65
C SER A 466 -6.31 52.38 13.07
N ASN A 467 -6.18 51.07 13.30
CA ASN A 467 -6.32 50.42 14.60
C ASN A 467 -5.16 50.72 15.59
N LEU A 468 -4.00 51.16 15.10
CA LEU A 468 -2.86 51.59 15.91
C LEU A 468 -2.78 53.12 16.11
N GLY A 469 -3.54 53.90 15.32
CA GLY A 469 -3.45 55.38 15.27
C GLY A 469 -4.49 56.15 16.10
N GLY A 470 -5.38 55.45 16.83
CA GLY A 470 -6.48 56.07 17.59
C GLY A 470 -6.10 56.71 18.94
N ASN A 471 -4.81 56.79 19.28
CA ASN A 471 -4.33 57.51 20.45
C ASN A 471 -3.46 58.69 19.99
N ASN A 472 -4.11 59.84 19.76
CA ASN A 472 -3.54 61.16 19.99
C ASN A 472 -4.63 62.10 20.50
#